data_AF-A0A0R2BG00-F1
#
_entry.id   AF-A0A0R2BG00-F1
#
_cell.length_a   1.000
_cell.length_b   1.000
_cell.length_c   1.000
_cell.angle_alpha   90.00
_cell.angle_beta   90.00
_cell.angle_gamma   90.00
#
_symmetry.space_group_name_H-M   'P 1'
#
loop_
_entity.id
_entity.type
_entity.pdbx_description
1 polymer ?
#
loop_
_entity_poly.entity_id
_entity_poly.type
_entity_poly.pdbx_seq_one_letter_code
_entity_poly.pdbx_strand_id
1 'polypeptide(L)' 'MTEEKTTHADEPKKPTFKKIARGVRGSCPQCRRPMTIYHGMNHCPSCGYIFKSNFTAK' A
#
# COMPACT_ATOMS: atom_id res chain seq x y z
N MET A 1 -23.27 -3.06 45.65
CA MET A 1 -22.57 -1.79 45.96
C MET A 1 -21.20 -2.22 46.45
N THR A 2 -20.15 -2.25 45.62
CA THR A 2 -19.45 -1.07 45.10
C THR A 2 -18.72 -1.38 43.78
N GLU A 3 -18.61 -0.35 42.95
CA GLU A 3 -17.95 -0.26 41.65
C GLU A 3 -16.48 0.16 41.81
N GLU A 4 -15.51 -0.42 41.08
CA GLU A 4 -14.20 0.21 40.73
C GLU A 4 -13.69 -0.46 39.43
N LYS A 5 -13.98 0.04 38.22
CA LYS A 5 -13.34 1.14 37.45
C LYS A 5 -11.83 0.93 37.18
N THR A 6 -11.51 0.18 36.11
CA THR A 6 -10.16 0.17 35.50
C THR A 6 -10.21 0.85 34.13
N THR A 7 -9.87 2.14 34.13
CA THR A 7 -9.62 2.98 32.96
C THR A 7 -8.54 2.36 32.06
N HIS A 8 -8.92 2.01 30.84
CA HIS A 8 -7.96 1.70 29.77
C HIS A 8 -7.31 3.00 29.33
N ALA A 9 -5.99 3.08 29.48
CA ALA A 9 -5.19 4.20 28.99
C ALA A 9 -5.24 4.23 27.46
N ASP A 10 -5.97 5.21 26.91
CA ASP A 10 -5.96 5.56 25.50
C ASP A 10 -4.66 6.31 25.20
N GLU A 11 -3.62 5.57 24.80
CA GLU A 11 -2.44 6.19 24.19
C GLU A 11 -2.83 6.72 22.80
N PRO A 12 -2.60 8.01 22.49
CA PRO A 12 -2.88 8.54 21.18
C PRO A 12 -1.94 7.90 20.16
N LYS A 13 -2.46 6.95 19.38
CA LYS A 13 -1.78 6.36 18.22
C LYS A 13 -1.41 7.48 17.25
N LYS A 14 -0.16 7.95 17.33
CA LYS A 14 0.41 8.92 16.39
C LYS A 14 0.11 8.44 14.97
N PRO A 15 -0.48 9.27 14.08
CA PRO A 15 -0.65 8.90 12.68
C PRO A 15 0.75 8.82 12.08
N THR A 16 1.33 7.62 12.07
CA THR A 16 2.49 7.34 11.24
C THR A 16 1.96 7.41 9.82
N PHE A 17 2.18 8.56 9.16
CA PHE A 17 1.96 8.68 7.73
C PHE A 17 2.80 7.58 7.07
N LYS A 18 2.16 6.43 6.79
CA LYS A 18 2.78 5.35 6.02
C LYS A 18 3.19 5.99 4.72
N LYS A 19 4.50 6.11 4.50
CA LYS A 19 5.06 6.64 3.26
C LYS A 19 4.37 5.92 2.11
N ILE A 20 3.56 6.65 1.34
CA ILE A 20 2.88 6.11 0.18
C ILE A 20 3.98 5.58 -0.73
N ALA A 21 3.93 4.28 -1.07
CA ALA A 21 4.92 3.67 -1.92
C ALA A 21 5.00 4.45 -3.23
N ARG A 22 6.20 4.98 -3.56
CA ARG A 22 6.40 5.74 -4.79
C ARG A 22 6.19 4.79 -5.97
N GLY A 23 5.13 5.03 -6.74
CA GLY A 23 4.92 4.35 -8.01
C GLY A 23 5.96 4.81 -9.03
N VAL A 24 6.44 3.89 -9.86
CA VAL A 24 7.34 4.19 -10.98
C VAL A 24 6.57 4.11 -12.29
N ARG A 25 6.97 4.92 -13.28
CA ARG A 25 6.45 4.76 -14.64
C ARG A 25 7.07 3.50 -15.26
N GLY A 26 6.23 2.62 -15.77
CA GLY A 26 6.65 1.43 -16.51
C GLY A 26 5.56 0.98 -17.47
N SER A 27 5.63 -0.28 -17.89
CA SER A 27 4.64 -0.87 -18.80
C SER A 27 4.16 -2.22 -18.29
N CYS A 28 2.91 -2.56 -18.60
CA CYS A 28 2.38 -3.90 -18.33
C CYS A 28 3.16 -4.96 -19.12
N PRO A 29 3.62 -6.07 -18.50
CA PRO A 29 4.37 -7.12 -19.21
C PRO A 29 3.53 -7.85 -20.28
N GLN A 30 2.20 -7.87 -20.14
CA GLN A 30 1.31 -8.57 -21.06
C GLN A 30 0.95 -7.73 -22.29
N CYS A 31 0.40 -6.53 -22.09
CA CYS A 31 -0.10 -5.69 -23.20
C CYS A 31 0.84 -4.53 -23.56
N ARG A 32 1.98 -4.41 -22.87
CA ARG A 32 2.99 -3.35 -23.02
C ARG A 32 2.48 -1.92 -22.89
N ARG A 33 1.26 -1.72 -22.42
CA ARG A 33 0.70 -0.39 -22.19
C ARG A 33 1.38 0.29 -21.00
N PRO A 34 1.65 1.60 -21.11
CA PRO A 34 2.26 2.38 -20.04
C PRO A 34 1.30 2.47 -18.85
N MET A 35 1.84 2.25 -17.65
CA MET A 35 1.11 2.38 -16.38
C MET A 35 2.06 2.73 -15.23
N THR A 36 1.48 3.22 -14.14
CA THR A 36 2.20 3.32 -12.87
C THR A 36 2.30 1.94 -12.23
N ILE A 37 3.51 1.53 -11.88
CA ILE A 37 3.79 0.26 -11.22
C ILE A 37 4.20 0.57 -9.78
N TYR A 38 3.61 -0.13 -8.82
CA TYR A 38 3.91 -0.07 -7.39
C TYR A 38 4.73 -1.28 -6.96
N HIS A 39 5.49 -1.15 -5.87
CA HIS A 39 6.15 -2.31 -5.28
C HIS A 39 5.10 -3.29 -4.76
N GLY A 40 5.26 -4.58 -5.06
CA GLY A 40 4.29 -5.62 -4.72
C GLY A 40 3.41 -6.01 -5.91
N MET A 41 2.12 -6.23 -5.69
CA MET A 41 1.19 -6.66 -6.74
C MET A 41 0.61 -5.47 -7.49
N ASN A 42 0.58 -5.59 -8.83
CA ASN A 42 0.05 -4.60 -9.75
C ASN A 42 -1.03 -5.22 -10.61
N HIS A 43 -2.08 -4.46 -10.85
CA HIS A 43 -3.16 -4.83 -11.74
C HIS A 43 -3.17 -3.87 -12.94
N CYS A 44 -3.08 -4.43 -14.15
CA CYS A 44 -3.11 -3.63 -15.37
C CYS A 44 -4.54 -3.17 -15.66
N PRO A 45 -4.81 -1.85 -15.72
CA PRO A 45 -6.16 -1.34 -16.00
C PRO A 45 -6.62 -1.57 -17.44
N SER A 46 -5.71 -1.96 -18.34
CA SER A 46 -6.05 -2.16 -19.75
C SER A 46 -6.35 -3.62 -20.13
N CYS A 47 -5.63 -4.59 -19.57
CA CYS A 47 -5.82 -6.01 -19.94
C CYS A 47 -6.20 -6.90 -18.75
N GLY A 48 -6.32 -6.35 -17.54
CA GLY A 48 -6.65 -7.11 -16.33
C GLY A 48 -5.50 -8.00 -15.79
N TYR A 49 -4.34 -8.01 -16.46
CA TYR A 49 -3.22 -8.85 -16.04
C TYR A 49 -2.66 -8.40 -14.68
N ILE A 50 -2.48 -9.35 -13.79
CA ILE A 50 -1.92 -9.14 -12.45
C ILE A 50 -0.48 -9.62 -12.43
N PHE A 51 0.45 -8.77 -11.99
CA PHE A 51 1.87 -9.10 -11.92
C PHE A 51 2.53 -8.54 -10.68
N LYS A 52 3.58 -9.22 -10.19
CA LYS A 52 4.38 -8.76 -9.05
C LYS A 52 5.59 -7.97 -9.52
N SER A 53 5.86 -6.83 -8.89
CA SER A 53 7.01 -5.98 -9.17
C SER A 53 7.82 -5.77 -7.90
N ASN A 54 9.11 -6.11 -7.96
CA ASN A 54 10.03 -5.99 -6.84
C ASN A 54 11.03 -4.86 -7.07
N PHE A 55 10.60 -3.74 -7.67
CA PHE A 55 11.51 -2.61 -7.85
C PHE A 55 11.74 -1.93 -6.50
N THR A 56 13.00 -1.68 -6.18
CA THR A 56 13.37 -0.84 -5.05
C THR A 56 13.33 0.60 -5.52
N ALA A 57 12.44 1.43 -4.96
CA ALA A 57 12.49 2.87 -5.18
C ALA A 57 13.80 3.38 -4.55
N LYS A 58 14.82 3.64 -5.38
CA LYS A 58 16.06 4.30 -4.97
C LYS A 58 15.83 5.79 -4.72
#